data_AF-A0A5N9G9X6-F1
#
_entry.id   AF-A0A5N9G9X6-F1
#
_cell.length_a   1.000
_cell.length_b   1.000
_cell.length_c   1.000
_cell.angle_alpha   90.00
_cell.angle_beta   90.00
_cell.angle_gamma   90.00
#
_symmetry.space_group_name_H-M   'P 1'
#
loop_
_entity.id
_entity.type
_entity.pdbx_description
1 polymer ?
#
loop_
_entity_poly.entity_id
_entity_poly.type
_entity_poly.pdbx_seq_one_letter_code
_entity_poly.pdbx_strand_id
1 'polypeptide(L)'
;MNALGRHLLLELKECNRELLDDLDFVRQAMLSAANEAGATVVGESFHKFNPVGVTGIVAIAESHLCIHTWPEYGYAAADVFTCGEEFDPRKAADILIGKLGCSDPVIEEVQRGLFPQGDAQSLSGVQAR
;
A
#
# COMPACT_ATOMS: atom_id res chain seq x y z
N MET A 1 4.65 22.55 -8.31
CA MET A 1 4.78 22.07 -6.91
C MET A 1 5.38 20.68 -6.98
N ASN A 2 6.44 20.41 -6.21
CA ASN A 2 7.00 19.07 -6.11
C ASN A 2 6.46 18.42 -4.83
N ALA A 3 6.08 17.14 -4.90
CA ALA A 3 5.70 16.34 -3.75
C ALA A 3 6.88 15.46 -3.32
N LEU A 4 7.01 15.18 -2.02
CA LEU A 4 7.99 14.21 -1.51
C LEU A 4 7.57 12.76 -1.77
N GLY A 5 6.26 12.52 -1.91
CA GLY A 5 5.75 11.18 -2.10
C GLY A 5 4.33 11.13 -2.64
N ARG A 6 3.93 9.94 -3.06
CA ARG A 6 2.62 9.63 -3.65
C ARG A 6 1.93 8.62 -2.75
N HIS A 7 0.70 8.90 -2.35
CA HIS A 7 -0.08 8.05 -1.48
C HIS A 7 -1.37 7.62 -2.17
N LEU A 8 -1.48 6.34 -2.49
CA LEU A 8 -2.72 5.77 -3.01
C LEU A 8 -3.56 5.24 -1.86
N LEU A 9 -4.82 5.66 -1.82
CA LEU A 9 -5.87 5.14 -0.96
C LEU A 9 -6.74 4.24 -1.82
N LEU A 10 -6.85 2.97 -1.45
CA LEU A 10 -7.55 1.94 -2.21
C LEU A 10 -8.78 1.49 -1.43
N GLU A 11 -9.93 1.59 -2.09
CA GLU A 11 -11.19 0.99 -1.66
C GLU A 11 -11.44 -0.23 -2.55
N LEU A 12 -11.21 -1.43 -2.02
CA LEU A 12 -11.28 -2.67 -2.78
C LEU A 12 -12.58 -3.40 -2.43
N LYS A 13 -13.55 -3.39 -3.34
CA LYS A 13 -14.87 -4.01 -3.14
C LYS A 13 -15.03 -5.25 -4.00
N GLU A 14 -16.00 -6.08 -3.62
CA GLU A 14 -16.30 -7.34 -4.30
C GLU A 14 -15.05 -8.22 -4.43
N CYS A 15 -14.26 -8.29 -3.35
CA CYS A 15 -13.08 -9.13 -3.22
C CYS A 15 -13.45 -10.57 -2.84
N ASN A 16 -12.51 -11.49 -3.02
CA ASN A 16 -12.66 -12.85 -2.56
C ASN A 16 -12.59 -12.91 -1.02
N ARG A 17 -13.73 -13.25 -0.40
CA ARG A 17 -13.90 -13.28 1.06
C ARG A 17 -12.99 -14.28 1.77
N GLU A 18 -12.70 -15.43 1.16
CA GLU A 18 -11.82 -16.45 1.75
C GLU A 18 -10.38 -15.94 1.81
N LEU A 19 -9.93 -15.27 0.74
CA LEU A 19 -8.60 -14.66 0.68
C LEU A 19 -8.45 -13.49 1.66
N LEU A 20 -9.51 -12.71 1.86
CA LEU A 20 -9.52 -11.59 2.82
C LEU A 20 -9.37 -12.05 4.28
N ASP A 21 -9.77 -13.27 4.62
CA ASP A 21 -9.67 -13.84 5.97
C ASP A 21 -8.41 -14.70 6.17
N ASP A 22 -7.62 -14.94 5.12
CA ASP A 22 -6.39 -15.72 5.20
C ASP A 22 -5.20 -14.80 5.51
N LEU A 23 -4.69 -14.87 6.74
CA LEU A 23 -3.56 -14.05 7.19
C LEU A 23 -2.30 -14.29 6.38
N ASP A 24 -1.98 -15.54 6.06
CA ASP A 24 -0.76 -15.86 5.33
C ASP A 24 -0.89 -15.39 3.88
N PHE A 25 -2.07 -15.54 3.29
CA PHE A 25 -2.34 -15.00 1.95
C PHE A 25 -2.21 -13.47 1.91
N VAL A 26 -2.90 -12.76 2.80
CA VAL A 26 -2.85 -11.28 2.85
C VAL A 26 -1.43 -10.79 3.07
N ARG A 27 -0.67 -11.44 3.96
CA ARG A 27 0.75 -11.15 4.17
C ARG A 27 1.57 -11.30 2.89
N GLN A 28 1.45 -12.44 2.21
CA GLN A 28 2.17 -12.68 0.96
C GLN A 28 1.75 -11.72 -0.15
N ALA A 29 0.46 -11.35 -0.22
CA ALA A 29 -0.03 -10.36 -1.19
C ALA A 29 0.61 -8.98 -0.97
N MET A 30 0.65 -8.51 0.27
CA MET A 30 1.27 -7.23 0.65
C MET A 30 2.78 -7.22 0.41
N LEU A 31 3.49 -8.28 0.78
CA LEU A 31 4.93 -8.41 0.51
C LEU A 31 5.23 -8.48 -0.98
N SER A 32 4.40 -9.19 -1.76
CA SER A 32 4.54 -9.23 -3.22
C SER A 32 4.34 -7.85 -3.82
N ALA A 33 3.29 -7.14 -3.41
CA ALA A 33 3.01 -5.78 -3.86
C ALA A 33 4.17 -4.82 -3.57
N ALA A 34 4.74 -4.87 -2.37
CA ALA A 34 5.91 -4.06 -2.01
C ALA A 34 7.14 -4.41 -2.87
N ASN A 35 7.55 -5.68 -2.88
CA ASN A 35 8.79 -6.10 -3.54
C ASN A 35 8.73 -5.96 -5.07
N GLU A 36 7.62 -6.36 -5.69
CA GLU A 36 7.47 -6.29 -7.14
C GLU A 36 7.32 -4.86 -7.64
N ALA A 37 6.79 -3.95 -6.82
CA ALA A 37 6.76 -2.52 -7.12
C ALA A 37 8.10 -1.80 -6.89
N GLY A 38 9.13 -2.51 -6.40
CA GLY A 38 10.48 -1.99 -6.24
C GLY A 38 10.81 -1.47 -4.84
N ALA A 39 9.98 -1.72 -3.83
CA ALA A 39 10.26 -1.24 -2.48
C ALA A 39 11.29 -2.12 -1.77
N THR A 40 12.08 -1.48 -0.92
CA THR A 40 12.88 -2.17 0.09
C THR A 40 12.05 -2.32 1.36
N VAL A 41 11.67 -3.55 1.69
CA VAL A 41 10.94 -3.87 2.93
C VAL A 41 11.88 -3.80 4.13
N VAL A 42 11.48 -3.03 5.14
CA VAL A 42 12.22 -2.84 6.40
C VAL A 42 11.62 -3.66 7.54
N GLY A 43 10.31 -3.92 7.50
CA GLY A 43 9.64 -4.75 8.50
C GLY A 43 8.16 -4.93 8.18
N GLU A 44 7.52 -5.83 8.93
CA GLU A 44 6.10 -6.13 8.76
C GLU A 44 5.42 -6.51 10.07
N SER A 45 4.11 -6.29 10.15
CA SER A 45 3.25 -6.74 11.24
C SER A 45 1.88 -7.11 10.71
N PHE A 46 1.37 -8.27 11.10
CA PHE A 46 0.07 -8.78 10.68
C PHE A 46 -0.69 -9.34 11.87
N HIS A 47 -2.00 -9.15 11.87
CA HIS A 47 -2.91 -9.65 12.89
C HIS A 47 -4.20 -10.16 12.26
N LYS A 48 -4.60 -11.38 12.62
CA LYS A 48 -5.90 -11.96 12.29
C LYS A 48 -6.83 -11.75 13.48
N PHE A 49 -7.99 -11.17 13.21
CA PHE A 49 -9.04 -10.95 14.19
C PHE A 49 -9.96 -12.17 14.32
N ASN A 50 -10.73 -12.19 15.40
CA ASN A 50 -11.80 -13.15 15.63
C ASN A 50 -13.13 -12.36 15.72
N PRO A 51 -14.18 -12.73 14.95
CA PRO A 51 -14.30 -13.97 14.19
C PRO A 51 -13.59 -14.00 12.84
N VAL A 52 -13.41 -12.85 12.17
CA VAL A 52 -12.80 -12.76 10.83
C VAL A 52 -12.03 -11.44 10.67
N GLY A 53 -11.21 -11.36 9.62
CA GLY A 53 -10.54 -10.15 9.17
C GLY A 53 -9.06 -10.11 9.52
N VAL A 54 -8.31 -9.35 8.73
CA VAL A 54 -6.86 -9.21 8.83
C VAL A 54 -6.49 -7.72 8.78
N THR A 55 -5.55 -7.33 9.64
CA THR A 55 -4.81 -6.07 9.49
C THR A 55 -3.35 -6.38 9.22
N GLY A 56 -2.78 -5.66 8.26
CA GLY A 56 -1.39 -5.81 7.85
C GLY A 56 -0.71 -4.47 7.62
N ILE A 57 0.55 -4.36 8.03
CA ILE A 57 1.41 -3.20 7.74
C ILE A 57 2.76 -3.74 7.27
N VAL A 58 3.24 -3.23 6.15
CA VAL A 58 4.58 -3.43 5.63
C VAL A 58 5.28 -2.08 5.64
N ALA A 59 6.28 -1.93 6.51
CA ALA A 59 7.16 -0.77 6.51
C ALA A 59 8.18 -0.93 5.38
N ILE A 60 8.28 0.10 4.54
CA ILE A 60 9.28 0.19 3.47
C ILE A 60 10.18 1.39 3.76
N ALA A 61 11.34 1.49 3.09
CA ALA A 61 12.23 2.64 3.25
C ALA A 61 11.41 3.95 3.08
N GLU A 62 11.33 4.73 4.17
CA GLU A 62 10.64 6.03 4.27
C GLU A 62 9.11 6.10 4.08
N SER A 63 8.41 4.97 4.03
CA SER A 63 6.94 4.96 3.84
C SER A 63 6.31 3.62 4.26
N HIS A 64 5.16 3.23 3.69
CA HIS A 64 4.46 2.01 4.09
C HIS A 64 3.42 1.53 3.06
N LEU A 65 3.09 0.25 3.16
CA LEU A 65 1.82 -0.29 2.69
C LEU A 65 1.02 -0.75 3.91
N CYS A 66 -0.28 -0.49 3.98
CA CYS A 66 -1.15 -1.11 4.97
C CYS A 66 -2.46 -1.61 4.37
N ILE A 67 -3.11 -2.55 5.07
CA ILE A 67 -4.37 -3.14 4.65
C ILE A 67 -5.22 -3.50 5.88
N HIS A 68 -6.52 -3.28 5.76
CA HIS A 68 -7.55 -3.73 6.68
C HIS A 68 -8.64 -4.45 5.87
N THR A 69 -8.97 -5.68 6.26
CA THR A 69 -9.97 -6.49 5.55
C THR A 69 -11.23 -6.69 6.37
N TRP A 70 -12.37 -6.69 5.67
CA TRP A 70 -13.68 -7.07 6.18
C TRP A 70 -14.28 -8.17 5.28
N PRO A 71 -13.90 -9.44 5.50
CA PRO A 71 -14.37 -10.57 4.70
C PRO A 71 -15.90 -10.67 4.58
N GLU A 72 -16.63 -10.31 5.62
CA GLU A 72 -18.11 -10.34 5.66
C GLU A 72 -18.75 -9.39 4.63
N TYR A 73 -18.05 -8.33 4.23
CA TYR A 73 -18.47 -7.38 3.20
C TYR A 73 -17.76 -7.60 1.86
N GLY A 74 -16.81 -8.54 1.77
CA GLY A 74 -15.97 -8.67 0.58
C GLY A 74 -15.15 -7.41 0.31
N TYR A 75 -14.69 -6.73 1.37
CA TYR A 75 -14.07 -5.42 1.30
C TYR A 75 -12.68 -5.39 1.93
N ALA A 76 -11.78 -4.61 1.35
CA ALA A 76 -10.54 -4.19 1.97
C ALA A 76 -10.26 -2.71 1.73
N ALA A 77 -9.79 -2.03 2.77
CA ALA A 77 -9.15 -0.73 2.66
C ALA A 77 -7.64 -0.97 2.63
N ALA A 78 -6.94 -0.40 1.66
CA ALA A 78 -5.49 -0.49 1.59
C ALA A 78 -4.84 0.86 1.24
N ASP A 79 -3.63 1.06 1.73
CA ASP A 79 -2.85 2.26 1.53
C ASP A 79 -1.51 1.86 0.90
N VAL A 80 -1.10 2.56 -0.15
CA VAL A 80 0.22 2.42 -0.77
C VAL A 80 0.88 3.78 -0.76
N PHE A 81 1.72 4.03 0.23
CA PHE A 81 2.50 5.26 0.33
C PHE A 81 3.94 5.00 -0.07
N THR A 82 4.48 5.84 -0.96
CA THR A 82 5.86 5.81 -1.38
C THR A 82 6.51 7.20 -1.41
N CYS A 83 7.83 7.22 -1.28
CA CYS A 83 8.72 8.35 -1.50
C CYS A 83 9.71 8.00 -2.61
N GLY A 84 10.03 8.96 -3.50
CA GLY A 84 10.97 8.74 -4.61
C GLY A 84 10.33 8.20 -5.91
N GLU A 85 11.16 8.06 -6.96
CA GLU A 85 10.72 7.71 -8.32
C GLU A 85 10.90 6.23 -8.69
N GLU A 86 11.67 5.46 -7.90
CA GLU A 86 11.99 4.06 -8.23
C GLU A 86 10.84 3.09 -7.94
N PHE A 87 9.90 3.49 -7.07
CA PHE A 87 8.76 2.68 -6.69
C PHE A 87 7.50 3.13 -7.44
N ASP A 88 6.83 2.19 -8.11
CA ASP A 88 5.54 2.46 -8.76
C ASP A 88 4.38 2.07 -7.83
N PRO A 89 3.71 3.02 -7.16
CA PRO A 89 2.61 2.70 -6.27
C PRO A 89 1.40 2.14 -7.01
N ARG A 90 1.24 2.45 -8.31
CA ARG A 90 0.14 1.91 -9.10
C ARG A 90 0.33 0.42 -9.38
N LYS A 91 1.57 -0.01 -9.64
CA LYS A 91 1.91 -1.43 -9.76
C LYS A 91 1.59 -2.20 -8.49
N ALA A 92 1.93 -1.67 -7.32
CA ALA A 92 1.57 -2.28 -6.03
C ALA A 92 0.05 -2.40 -5.87
N ALA A 93 -0.70 -1.35 -6.22
CA ALA A 93 -2.15 -1.35 -6.20
C ALA A 93 -2.75 -2.42 -7.12
N ASP A 94 -2.28 -2.52 -8.37
CA ASP A 94 -2.76 -3.49 -9.35
C ASP A 94 -2.48 -4.94 -8.90
N ILE A 95 -1.34 -5.20 -8.25
CA ILE A 95 -1.03 -6.50 -7.64
C ILE A 95 -2.03 -6.85 -6.53
N LEU A 96 -2.33 -5.91 -5.64
CA LEU A 96 -3.31 -6.13 -4.56
C LEU A 96 -4.71 -6.39 -5.13
N ILE A 97 -5.15 -5.59 -6.12
CA ILE A 97 -6.43 -5.77 -6.81
C ILE A 97 -6.54 -7.18 -7.39
N GLY A 98 -5.51 -7.64 -8.12
CA GLY A 98 -5.49 -8.95 -8.73
C GLY A 98 -5.46 -10.10 -7.72
N LYS A 99 -4.59 -10.02 -6.70
CA LYS A 99 -4.43 -11.08 -5.70
C LYS A 99 -5.66 -11.23 -4.82
N LEU A 100 -6.30 -10.13 -4.43
CA LEU A 100 -7.49 -10.17 -3.58
C LEU A 100 -8.76 -10.52 -4.37
N GLY A 101 -8.68 -10.71 -5.69
CA GLY A 101 -9.83 -10.98 -6.54
C GLY A 101 -10.84 -9.85 -6.53
N CYS A 102 -10.38 -8.61 -6.39
CA CYS A 102 -11.22 -7.41 -6.38
C CYS A 102 -11.79 -7.17 -7.77
N SER A 103 -13.09 -6.86 -7.85
CA SER A 103 -13.77 -6.54 -9.12
C SER A 103 -14.32 -5.13 -9.20
N ASP A 104 -14.37 -4.39 -8.09
CA ASP A 104 -14.75 -2.96 -8.04
C ASP A 104 -13.74 -2.14 -7.22
N PRO A 105 -12.55 -1.86 -7.77
CA PRO A 105 -11.54 -1.04 -7.09
C PRO A 105 -11.79 0.46 -7.32
N VAL A 106 -11.66 1.25 -6.26
CA VAL A 106 -11.51 2.72 -6.35
C VAL A 106 -10.13 3.09 -5.81
N ILE A 107 -9.42 3.95 -6.53
CA ILE A 107 -8.09 4.42 -6.16
C ILE A 107 -8.12 5.95 -6.14
N GLU A 108 -7.79 6.54 -4.99
CA GLU A 108 -7.56 7.98 -4.86
C GLU A 108 -6.07 8.24 -4.61
N GLU A 109 -5.49 9.21 -5.32
CA GLU A 109 -4.09 9.60 -5.14
C GLU A 109 -3.98 10.93 -4.40
N VAL A 110 -3.19 10.93 -3.33
CA VAL A 110 -2.85 12.11 -2.54
C VAL A 110 -1.35 12.39 -2.67
N GLN A 111 -1.01 13.61 -3.09
CA GLN A 111 0.36 14.09 -3.09
C GLN A 111 0.79 14.45 -1.65
N ARG A 112 1.92 13.92 -1.20
CA ARG A 112 2.43 14.11 0.17
C ARG A 112 3.65 15.03 0.15
N GLY A 113 3.70 15.99 1.08
CA GLY A 113 4.82 16.93 1.19
C GLY A 113 4.92 17.88 0.00
N LEU A 114 3.86 18.67 -0.26
CA LEU A 114 3.86 19.68 -1.31
C LEU A 114 4.70 20.89 -0.91
N PHE A 115 5.69 21.24 -1.71
CA PHE A 115 6.49 22.45 -1.52
C PHE A 115 6.36 23.42 -2.72
N PRO A 116 6.42 24.74 -2.45
CA PRO A 116 6.60 25.75 -3.50
C PRO A 116 7.86 25.43 -4.33
N GLN A 117 7.82 25.67 -5.64
CA GLN A 117 8.98 25.48 -6.51
C GLN A 117 10.08 26.48 -6.10
N GLY A 118 11.08 25.99 -5.36
CA GLY A 118 12.20 26.77 -4.84
C GLY A 118 13.01 26.02 -3.78
N ASP A 119 12.32 25.26 -2.90
CA ASP A 119 12.96 24.65 -1.72
C ASP A 119 13.38 23.19 -1.93
N ALA A 120 12.80 22.50 -2.91
CA ALA A 120 13.07 21.07 -3.18
C ALA A 120 14.51 20.79 -3.68
N GLN A 121 15.18 21.77 -4.30
CA GLN A 121 16.58 21.63 -4.73
C GLN A 121 17.58 21.61 -3.56
N SER A 122 17.17 22.03 -2.36
CA SER A 122 18.03 21.91 -1.17
C SER A 122 17.98 20.52 -0.51
N LEU A 123 17.01 19.69 -0.90
CA LEU A 123 16.76 18.36 -0.32
C LEU A 123 17.19 17.21 -1.23
N SER A 124 17.64 17.46 -2.46
CA SER A 124 18.18 16.41 -3.35
C SER A 124 19.50 15.79 -2.84
N GLY A 125 20.04 16.30 -1.74
CA GLY A 125 21.17 15.70 -1.00
C GLY A 125 20.77 14.96 0.28
N VAL A 126 19.50 14.99 0.68
CA VAL A 126 18.98 14.14 1.75
C VAL A 126 18.57 12.84 1.08
N GLN A 127 19.54 11.94 0.95
CA GLN A 127 19.25 10.56 0.60
C GLN A 127 18.15 10.05 1.53
N ALA A 128 17.24 9.31 0.91
CA ALA A 128 16.31 8.44 1.59
C ALA A 128 16.97 7.77 2.81
N ARG A 129 16.47 7.99 4.02
CA ARG A 129 17.04 7.37 5.22
C ARG A 129 16.73 5.88 5.30
#